data_AF-A0A2X1QDQ2-F1
#
_entry.id   AF-A0A2X1QDQ2-F1
#
_cell.length_a   1.000
_cell.length_b   1.000
_cell.length_c   1.000
_cell.angle_alpha   90.00
_cell.angle_beta   90.00
_cell.angle_gamma   90.00
#
_symmetry.space_group_name_H-M   'P 1'
#
loop_
_entity.id
_entity.type
_entity.pdbx_description
1 polymer ?
#
loop_
_entity_poly.entity_id
_entity_poly.type
_entity_poly.pdbx_seq_one_letter_code
_entity_poly.pdbx_strand_id
1 'polypeptide(L)' 'MLWRWLCSKGYEVLVEQQIAHELQLSNVKTGTLAEIGQQADLAVVVGGDGNMLGAARTLARYDINVIGINRGNLGFSH' A
#
# COMPACT_ATOMS: atom_id res chain seq x y z
N MET A 1 -6.89 -3.08 10.03
CA MET A 1 -8.34 -2.91 9.77
C MET A 1 -8.63 -2.94 8.27
N LEU A 2 -7.97 -2.12 7.43
CA LEU A 2 -8.14 -2.14 5.97
C LEU A 2 -7.78 -3.49 5.31
N TRP A 3 -6.59 -4.03 5.59
CA TRP A 3 -6.17 -5.34 5.06
C TRP A 3 -7.20 -6.44 5.33
N ARG A 4 -7.60 -6.61 6.60
CA ARG A 4 -8.64 -7.59 7.02
C ARG A 4 -9.96 -7.37 6.29
N TRP A 5 -10.37 -6.11 6.11
CA TRP A 5 -11.61 -5.77 5.41
C TRP A 5 -11.54 -6.15 3.92
N LEU A 6 -10.43 -5.85 3.24
CA LEU A 6 -10.22 -6.25 1.85
C LEU A 6 -10.22 -7.77 1.68
N CYS A 7 -9.52 -8.50 2.55
CA CYS A 7 -9.57 -9.97 2.55
C CYS A 7 -10.99 -10.49 2.83
N SER A 8 -11.73 -9.88 3.74
CA SER A 8 -13.13 -10.24 4.02
C SER A 8 -14.07 -9.99 2.83
N LYS A 9 -13.68 -9.13 1.88
CA LYS A 9 -14.40 -8.91 0.62
C LYS A 9 -13.98 -9.87 -0.50
N GLY A 10 -13.02 -10.75 -0.24
CA GLY A 10 -12.54 -11.75 -1.20
C GLY A 10 -11.42 -11.25 -2.12
N TYR A 11 -10.84 -10.08 -1.86
CA TYR A 11 -9.69 -9.60 -2.61
C TYR A 11 -8.42 -10.35 -2.21
N GLU A 12 -7.59 -10.67 -3.20
CA GLU A 12 -6.19 -11.04 -2.95
C GLU A 12 -5.41 -9.78 -2.58
N VAL A 13 -4.78 -9.79 -1.41
CA VAL A 13 -4.06 -8.62 -0.89
C VAL A 13 -2.60 -8.97 -0.69
N LEU A 14 -1.74 -8.27 -1.43
CA LEU A 14 -0.29 -8.24 -1.25
C LEU A 14 0.06 -7.09 -0.31
N VAL A 15 0.86 -7.36 0.71
CA VAL A 15 1.36 -6.34 1.65
C VAL A 15 2.86 -6.18 1.44
N GLU A 16 3.34 -4.94 1.46
CA GLU A 16 4.78 -4.67 1.36
C GLU A 16 5.52 -5.36 2.53
N GLN A 17 6.65 -6.02 2.23
CA GLN A 17 7.37 -6.87 3.18
C GLN A 17 7.75 -6.15 4.49
N GLN A 18 8.29 -4.95 4.40
CA GLN A 18 8.68 -4.18 5.58
C GLN A 18 7.46 -3.78 6.41
N ILE A 19 6.38 -3.33 5.78
CA ILE A 19 5.10 -3.00 6.45
C ILE A 19 4.50 -4.24 7.13
N ALA A 20 4.52 -5.41 6.46
CA ALA A 20 4.01 -6.65 7.02
C ALA A 20 4.79 -7.05 8.28
N HIS A 21 6.12 -6.88 8.26
CA HIS A 21 6.99 -7.11 9.41
C HIS A 21 6.73 -6.13 10.55
N GLU A 22 6.67 -4.82 10.27
CA GLU A 22 6.39 -3.77 11.26
C GLU A 22 5.03 -3.96 11.94
N LEU A 23 4.01 -4.38 11.19
CA LEU A 23 2.67 -4.65 11.69
C LEU A 23 2.50 -6.05 12.30
N GLN A 24 3.57 -6.86 12.33
CA GLN A 24 3.58 -8.25 12.81
C GLN A 24 2.46 -9.09 12.19
N LEU A 25 2.17 -8.85 10.91
CA LEU A 25 1.14 -9.58 10.19
C LEU A 25 1.65 -10.99 9.86
N SER A 26 0.99 -12.00 10.42
CA SER A 26 1.25 -13.40 10.11
C SER A 26 0.30 -13.89 9.03
N ASN A 27 0.74 -14.84 8.19
CA ASN A 27 -0.08 -15.47 7.15
C ASN A 27 -0.59 -14.52 6.04
N VAL A 28 0.16 -13.46 5.74
CA VAL A 28 -0.15 -12.54 4.64
C VAL A 28 0.75 -12.79 3.44
N LYS A 29 0.21 -12.63 2.22
CA LYS A 29 1.05 -12.59 1.02
C LYS A 29 1.85 -11.29 1.05
N THR A 30 3.17 -11.40 0.97
CA THR A 30 4.06 -10.25 0.96
C THR A 30 4.82 -10.14 -0.34
N GLY A 31 5.26 -8.92 -0.66
CA GLY A 31 6.12 -8.65 -1.81
C GLY A 31 6.82 -7.31 -1.67
N THR A 32 7.86 -7.11 -2.47
CA THR A 32 8.49 -5.80 -2.65
C THR A 32 7.54 -4.83 -3.34
N LEU A 33 7.83 -3.53 -3.27
CA LEU A 33 7.05 -2.51 -3.98
C LEU A 33 7.00 -2.77 -5.50
N ALA A 34 8.07 -3.32 -6.07
CA ALA A 34 8.17 -3.64 -7.48
C ALA A 34 7.33 -4.87 -7.88
N GLU A 35 7.23 -5.88 -7.01
CA GLU A 35 6.36 -7.03 -7.22
C GLU A 35 4.89 -6.62 -7.12
N ILE A 36 4.54 -5.79 -6.15
CA ILE A 36 3.20 -5.20 -6.03
C ILE A 36 2.87 -4.39 -7.28
N GLY A 37 3.80 -3.56 -7.75
CA GLY A 37 3.67 -2.79 -8.99
C GLY A 37 3.39 -3.64 -10.23
N GLN A 38 3.92 -4.86 -10.29
CA GLN A 38 3.75 -5.74 -11.45
C GLN A 38 2.51 -6.64 -11.39
N GLN A 39 2.03 -6.96 -10.18
CA GLN A 39 1.02 -8.00 -9.97
C GLN A 39 -0.36 -7.45 -9.59
N ALA A 40 -0.42 -6.27 -8.97
CA ALA A 40 -1.67 -5.75 -8.43
C ALA A 40 -2.43 -4.90 -9.45
N ASP A 41 -3.75 -5.05 -9.53
CA ASP A 41 -4.60 -4.17 -10.34
C ASP A 41 -4.78 -2.77 -9.70
N LEU A 42 -4.59 -2.70 -8.38
CA LEU A 42 -4.77 -1.52 -7.54
C LEU A 42 -3.80 -1.55 -6.35
N ALA A 43 -3.01 -0.48 -6.20
CA ALA A 43 -2.24 -0.23 -4.99
C ALA A 43 -2.95 0.80 -4.09
N VAL A 44 -3.09 0.45 -2.81
CA VAL A 44 -3.59 1.36 -1.78
C VAL A 44 -2.43 1.78 -0.87
N VAL A 45 -2.03 3.04 -0.97
CA VAL A 45 -0.94 3.60 -0.16
C VAL A 45 -1.56 4.34 1.02
N VAL A 46 -1.17 3.97 2.25
CA VAL A 46 -1.74 4.55 3.47
C VAL A 46 -0.63 5.25 4.27
N GLY A 47 -0.77 6.55 4.54
CA GLY A 47 0.23 7.31 5.29
C GLY A 47 -0.19 8.76 5.58
N GLY A 48 0.67 9.56 6.20
CA GLY A 48 0.41 11.00 6.46
C GLY A 48 1.48 11.95 5.90
N ASP A 49 2.66 11.44 5.54
CA ASP A 49 3.88 12.20 5.25
C ASP A 49 4.50 11.85 3.87
N GLY A 50 5.66 12.42 3.55
CA GLY A 50 6.38 12.22 2.27
C GLY A 50 6.72 10.78 1.90
N ASN A 51 6.74 9.83 2.86
CA ASN A 51 6.96 8.41 2.56
C ASN A 51 5.84 7.82 1.69
N MET A 52 4.60 8.27 1.88
CA MET A 52 3.45 7.88 1.06
C MET A 52 3.62 8.36 -0.39
N LEU A 53 4.14 9.57 -0.59
CA LEU A 53 4.39 10.12 -1.92
C LEU A 53 5.52 9.36 -2.63
N GLY A 54 6.55 8.93 -1.89
CA GLY A 54 7.63 8.08 -2.39
C GLY A 54 7.13 6.72 -2.89
N ALA A 55 6.28 6.05 -2.10
CA ALA A 55 5.67 4.79 -2.50
C ALA A 55 4.74 4.96 -3.70
N ALA A 56 3.82 5.95 -3.66
CA ALA A 56 2.91 6.23 -4.76
C ALA A 56 3.65 6.56 -6.07
N ARG A 57 4.73 7.34 -6.01
CA ARG A 57 5.55 7.68 -7.18
C ARG A 57 6.31 6.50 -7.75
N THR A 58 6.72 5.55 -6.92
CA THR A 58 7.34 4.30 -7.40
C THR A 58 6.29 3.43 -8.10
N LEU A 59 5.10 3.30 -7.50
CA LEU A 59 4.00 2.52 -8.04
C LEU A 59 3.40 3.12 -9.33
N ALA A 60 3.41 4.44 -9.47
CA ALA A 60 2.97 5.15 -10.67
C ALA A 60 3.82 4.86 -11.93
N ARG A 61 4.94 4.15 -11.81
CA ARG A 61 5.74 3.69 -12.94
C ARG A 61 5.18 2.42 -13.60
N TYR A 62 4.23 1.77 -12.96
CA TYR A 62 3.60 0.55 -13.43
C TYR A 62 2.19 0.84 -13.93
N ASP A 63 1.64 -0.08 -14.72
CA ASP A 63 0.28 0.01 -15.27
C ASP A 63 -0.76 -0.41 -14.23
N ILE A 64 -0.77 0.27 -13.09
CA ILE A 64 -1.65 -0.04 -11.96
C ILE A 64 -2.36 1.20 -11.45
N ASN A 65 -3.57 1.02 -10.92
CA ASN A 65 -4.26 2.12 -10.26
C ASN A 65 -3.62 2.40 -8.90
N VAL A 66 -3.48 3.67 -8.51
CA VAL A 66 -2.90 4.04 -7.21
C VAL A 66 -3.89 4.92 -6.46
N ILE A 67 -4.31 4.48 -5.27
CA ILE A 67 -5.15 5.26 -4.35
C ILE A 67 -4.35 5.58 -3.10
N GLY A 68 -4.25 6.87 -2.80
CA GLY A 68 -3.67 7.36 -1.57
C GLY A 68 -4.71 7.60 -0.49
N ILE A 69 -4.51 7.04 0.70
CA ILE A 69 -5.30 7.33 1.91
C ILE A 69 -4.43 8.08 2.91
N ASN A 70 -4.79 9.33 3.19
CA ASN A 70 -4.11 10.12 4.21
C ASN A 70 -4.64 9.74 5.62
N ARG A 71 -3.74 9.45 6.57
CA ARG A 71 -4.05 9.18 8.00
C ARG A 71 -3.69 10.36 8.93
N GLY A 72 -3.92 11.59 8.48
CA GLY A 72 -3.72 12.84 9.23
C GLY A 72 -4.54 14.01 8.66
N ASN A 73 -4.26 15.25 9.11
CA ASN A 73 -4.85 16.45 8.51
C ASN A 73 -4.20 16.73 7.14
N LEU A 74 -5.00 17.20 6.17
CA LEU A 74 -4.57 17.62 4.84
C LEU A 74 -3.54 18.77 4.94
N GLY A 75 -2.26 18.44 5.07
CA GLY A 75 -1.17 19.39 5.15
C GLY A 75 -0.09 19.06 4.13
N PHE A 76 -0.10 19.75 2.99
CA PHE A 76 1.11 19.94 2.21
C PHE A 76 1.91 21.03 2.93
N SER A 77 2.76 20.63 3.87
CA SER A 77 3.74 21.58 4.41
C SER A 77 4.73 21.93 3.29
N HIS A 78 4.88 23.24 3.09
CA HIS A 78 5.67 23.91 2.04
C HIS A 78 7.05 23.30 1.80
#